data_AF-A0A8S2SBH5-F1
#
_entry.id   AF-A0A8S2SBH5-F1
#
_cell.length_a   1.000
_cell.length_b   1.000
_cell.length_c   1.000
_cell.angle_alpha   90.00
_cell.angle_beta   90.00
_cell.angle_gamma   90.00
#
_symmetry.space_group_name_H-M   'P 1'
#
loop_
_entity.id
_entity.type
_entity.pdbx_description
1 polymer ?
#
loop_
_entity_poly.entity_id
_entity_poly.type
_entity_poly.pdbx_seq_one_letter_code
_entity_poly.pdbx_strand_id
1 'polypeptide(L)'
;HYNEQVECECKQCSTIYSYQDIICGNNGISYSSQCHLEYDACTRHLDIRPIHMGQCNNCHNVTCPFHGRCQSEQGNYTCVCPSRNTCSPVRVCF
;
A
#
# COMPACT_ATOMS: atom_id res chain seq x y z
N HIS A 1 39.16 -18.23 -22.38
CA HIS A 1 37.86 -18.42 -21.73
C HIS A 1 37.55 -17.20 -20.89
N TYR A 2 36.87 -16.21 -21.47
CA TYR A 2 36.42 -15.03 -20.73
C TYR A 2 35.04 -15.38 -20.16
N ASN A 3 35.01 -15.72 -18.87
CA ASN A 3 33.78 -15.98 -18.13
C ASN A 3 33.15 -14.61 -17.83
N GLU A 4 32.38 -14.08 -18.77
CA GLU A 4 31.47 -12.97 -18.49
C GLU A 4 30.27 -13.53 -17.73
N GLN A 5 30.33 -13.45 -16.40
CA GLN A 5 29.12 -13.52 -15.59
C GLN A 5 28.31 -12.26 -15.89
N VAL A 6 27.34 -12.38 -16.81
CA VAL A 6 26.33 -11.35 -17.02
C VAL A 6 25.31 -11.51 -15.90
N GLU A 7 25.51 -10.76 -14.82
CA GLU A 7 24.59 -10.70 -13.69
C GLU A 7 23.52 -9.64 -13.94
N CYS A 8 22.24 -9.99 -13.75
CA CYS A 8 21.15 -9.04 -13.87
C CYS A 8 21.09 -8.16 -12.62
N GLU A 9 21.62 -6.95 -12.71
CA GLU A 9 21.55 -5.98 -11.62
C GLU A 9 20.24 -5.17 -11.66
N CYS A 10 19.69 -4.91 -10.48
CA CYS A 10 18.51 -4.06 -10.34
C CYS A 10 18.88 -2.58 -10.45
N LYS A 11 18.09 -1.84 -11.24
CA LYS A 11 18.30 -0.41 -11.49
C LYS A 11 18.20 0.40 -10.19
N GLN A 12 19.28 1.08 -9.81
CA GLN A 12 19.27 1.97 -8.67
C GLN A 12 18.39 3.21 -8.91
N CYS A 13 17.85 3.75 -7.82
CA CYS A 13 16.97 4.91 -7.81
C CYS A 13 17.66 6.14 -7.24
N SER A 14 17.26 7.32 -7.70
CA SER A 14 17.65 8.58 -7.08
C SER A 14 17.16 8.64 -5.64
N THR A 15 17.99 9.15 -4.72
CA THR A 15 17.60 9.44 -3.34
C THR A 15 16.71 10.68 -3.24
N ILE A 16 16.63 11.46 -4.32
CA ILE A 16 15.73 12.61 -4.44
C ILE A 16 14.40 12.13 -5.00
N TYR A 17 13.33 12.28 -4.22
CA TYR A 17 11.95 12.00 -4.60
C TYR A 17 11.01 13.02 -3.96
N SER A 18 9.82 13.22 -4.54
CA SER A 18 8.77 14.06 -3.98
C SER A 18 7.75 13.24 -3.21
N TYR A 19 7.11 13.83 -2.20
CA TYR A 19 5.96 13.21 -1.53
C TYR A 19 4.81 12.91 -2.51
N GLN A 20 4.73 13.65 -3.63
CA GLN A 20 3.76 13.42 -4.70
C GLN A 20 4.03 12.15 -5.52
N ASP A 21 5.25 11.60 -5.44
CA ASP A 21 5.65 10.41 -6.18
C ASP A 21 5.33 9.11 -5.42
N ILE A 22 4.88 9.21 -4.17
CA ILE A 22 4.57 8.03 -3.35
C ILE A 22 3.48 7.21 -4.04
N ILE A 23 3.63 5.89 -4.01
CA ILE A 23 2.66 4.94 -4.57
C ILE A 23 2.40 3.78 -3.62
N CYS A 24 1.22 3.19 -3.72
CA CYS A 24 0.87 1.96 -3.02
C CYS A 24 1.09 0.75 -3.93
N GLY A 25 1.89 -0.21 -3.46
CA GLY A 25 2.08 -1.50 -4.11
C GLY A 25 0.95 -2.48 -3.78
N ASN A 26 0.76 -3.49 -4.63
CA ASN A 26 -0.17 -4.60 -4.41
C ASN A 26 0.14 -5.49 -3.20
N ASN A 27 1.32 -5.32 -2.61
CA ASN A 27 1.72 -5.94 -1.36
C ASN A 27 1.36 -5.11 -0.11
N GLY A 28 0.63 -3.99 -0.26
CA GLY A 28 0.24 -3.12 0.84
C GLY A 28 1.36 -2.21 1.36
N ILE A 29 2.51 -2.15 0.67
CA ILE A 29 3.64 -1.31 1.04
C ILE A 29 3.62 -0.01 0.24
N SER A 30 3.89 1.11 0.92
CA SER A 30 4.08 2.41 0.27
C SER A 30 5.52 2.57 -0.18
N TYR A 31 5.73 2.94 -1.44
CA TYR A 31 7.05 3.19 -2.02
C TYR A 31 7.23 4.68 -2.28
N SER A 32 8.45 5.19 -2.08
CA SER A 32 8.81 6.60 -2.28
C SER A 32 8.67 7.04 -3.75
N SER A 33 8.79 6.11 -4.70
CA SER A 33 8.44 6.32 -6.11
C SER A 33 8.26 5.00 -6.85
N GLN A 34 7.79 5.07 -8.10
CA GLN A 34 7.73 3.94 -9.05
C GLN A 34 9.07 3.21 -9.17
N CYS A 35 10.19 3.94 -9.23
CA CYS A 35 11.52 3.32 -9.31
C CYS A 35 11.79 2.45 -8.08
N HIS A 36 11.47 2.93 -6.87
CA HIS A 36 11.73 2.19 -5.64
C HIS A 36 10.87 0.93 -5.54
N LEU A 37 9.64 0.96 -6.06
CA LEU A 37 8.80 -0.24 -6.20
C LEU A 37 9.44 -1.25 -7.14
N GLU A 38 9.88 -0.81 -8.33
CA GLU A 38 10.53 -1.66 -9.32
C GLU A 38 11.86 -2.25 -8.81
N TYR A 39 12.63 -1.45 -8.07
CA TYR A 39 13.85 -1.91 -7.43
C TYR A 39 13.58 -2.99 -6.38
N ASP A 40 12.56 -2.82 -5.53
CA ASP A 40 12.14 -3.83 -4.55
C ASP A 40 11.61 -5.09 -5.22
N ALA A 41 10.80 -4.94 -6.28
CA ALA A 41 10.31 -6.05 -7.11
C ALA A 41 11.47 -6.86 -7.71
N CYS A 42 12.45 -6.17 -8.27
CA CYS A 42 13.62 -6.78 -8.89
C CYS A 42 14.50 -7.50 -7.85
N THR A 43 14.87 -6.82 -6.76
CA THR A 43 15.79 -7.36 -5.75
C THR A 43 15.21 -8.51 -4.95
N ARG A 44 13.89 -8.56 -4.79
CA ARG A 44 13.19 -9.63 -4.06
C ARG A 44 12.59 -10.69 -4.97
N HIS A 45 12.71 -10.53 -6.28
CA HIS A 45 12.09 -11.39 -7.29
C HIS A 45 10.57 -11.56 -7.07
N LEU A 46 9.87 -10.46 -6.80
CA LEU A 46 8.42 -10.43 -6.56
C LEU A 46 7.71 -9.63 -7.66
N ASP A 47 6.49 -10.05 -8.01
CA ASP A 47 5.60 -9.27 -8.88
C ASP A 47 4.85 -8.21 -8.08
N ILE A 48 5.58 -7.12 -7.76
CA ILE A 48 5.01 -5.95 -7.10
C ILE A 48 4.57 -4.97 -8.17
N ARG A 49 3.30 -4.56 -8.13
CA ARG A 49 2.71 -3.62 -9.08
C ARG A 49 2.08 -2.43 -8.36
N PRO A 50 2.14 -1.21 -8.94
CA PRO A 50 1.39 -0.09 -8.41
C PRO A 50 -0.11 -0.37 -8.48
N ILE A 51 -0.83 -0.13 -7.37
CA ILE A 51 -2.30 -0.14 -7.35
C ILE A 51 -2.85 1.28 -7.49
N HIS A 52 -2.29 2.25 -6.75
CA HIS A 52 -2.71 3.64 -6.81
C HIS A 52 -1.59 4.59 -6.39
N MET A 53 -1.71 5.87 -6.77
CA MET A 53 -0.84 6.94 -6.27
C MET A 53 -1.18 7.27 -4.81
N GLY A 54 -0.18 7.71 -4.04
CA GLY A 54 -0.27 7.97 -2.60
C GLY A 54 0.10 6.77 -1.72
N GLN A 55 0.14 7.01 -0.41
CA GLN A 55 0.43 5.97 0.58
C GLN A 55 -0.63 4.88 0.59
N CYS A 56 -0.22 3.64 0.81
CA CYS A 56 -1.14 2.57 1.13
C CYS A 56 -1.95 2.94 2.37
N ASN A 57 -3.26 2.85 2.19
CA ASN A 57 -4.25 3.07 3.22
C ASN A 57 -4.91 1.71 3.46
N ASN A 58 -4.80 1.20 4.69
CA ASN A 58 -5.34 -0.12 5.04
C ASN A 58 -6.87 -0.15 5.06
N CYS A 59 -7.51 1.00 4.91
CA CYS A 59 -8.96 1.18 4.80
C CYS A 59 -9.49 1.22 3.35
N HIS A 60 -8.63 1.16 2.32
CA HIS A 60 -9.04 1.37 0.92
C HIS A 60 -10.12 0.37 0.48
N ASN A 61 -10.03 -0.89 0.92
CA ASN A 61 -11.01 -1.95 0.62
C ASN A 61 -11.73 -2.45 1.88
N VAL A 62 -11.75 -1.65 2.95
CA VAL A 62 -12.41 -2.03 4.20
C VAL A 62 -13.80 -1.41 4.25
N THR A 63 -14.82 -2.25 4.22
CA THR A 63 -16.17 -1.87 4.62
C THR A 63 -16.36 -2.19 6.09
N CYS A 64 -16.39 -1.17 6.94
CA CYS A 64 -16.64 -1.36 8.35
C CYS A 64 -18.12 -1.69 8.60
N PRO A 65 -18.42 -2.65 9.50
CA PRO A 65 -19.79 -2.95 9.87
C PRO A 65 -20.44 -1.74 10.57
N PHE A 66 -21.77 -1.69 10.51
CA PHE A 66 -22.57 -0.68 11.19
C PHE A 66 -22.16 0.77 10.88
N HIS A 67 -21.68 1.06 9.67
CA HIS A 67 -21.20 2.41 9.29
C HIS A 67 -20.03 2.94 10.14
N GLY A 68 -19.19 2.04 10.68
CA GLY A 68 -17.95 2.43 11.34
C GLY A 68 -17.01 3.22 10.42
N ARG A 69 -16.22 4.12 11.00
CA ARG A 69 -15.15 4.80 10.27
C ARG A 69 -13.91 3.93 10.33
N CYS A 70 -13.29 3.66 9.18
CA CYS A 70 -12.00 2.98 9.17
C CYS A 70 -10.85 3.96 9.51
N GLN A 71 -9.92 3.52 10.35
CA GLN A 71 -8.72 4.24 10.76
C GLN A 71 -7.49 3.36 10.52
N SER A 72 -6.52 3.87 9.76
CA SER A 72 -5.26 3.17 9.46
C SER A 72 -4.16 3.63 10.42
N GLU A 73 -3.55 2.70 11.16
CA GLU A 73 -2.45 2.96 12.09
C GLU A 73 -1.34 1.91 11.94
N GLN A 74 -0.09 2.35 11.77
CA GLN A 74 1.13 1.51 11.77
C GLN A 74 1.04 0.24 10.90
N GLY A 75 0.44 0.33 9.70
CA GLY A 75 0.32 -0.83 8.81
C GLY A 75 -0.87 -1.76 9.10
N ASN A 76 -1.74 -1.41 10.05
CA ASN A 76 -3.02 -2.07 10.29
C ASN A 76 -4.19 -1.09 10.08
N TYR A 77 -5.43 -1.61 10.08
CA TYR A 77 -6.66 -0.83 10.15
C TYR A 77 -7.53 -1.23 11.34
N THR A 78 -8.32 -0.28 11.83
CA THR A 78 -9.34 -0.50 12.84
C THR A 78 -10.64 0.19 12.44
N CYS A 79 -11.78 -0.45 12.70
CA CYS A 79 -13.08 0.18 12.54
C CYS A 79 -13.46 0.86 13.85
N VAL A 80 -13.37 2.19 13.87
CA VAL A 80 -13.66 3.00 15.05
C VAL A 80 -15.05 3.62 14.95
N CYS A 81 -15.72 3.67 16.10
CA CYS A 81 -17.05 4.27 16.23
C CYS A 81 -16.97 5.46 17.18
N PRO A 82 -17.29 6.68 16.71
CA PRO A 82 -17.18 7.89 17.54
C PRO A 82 -18.03 7.83 18.81
N SER A 83 -19.11 7.04 18.80
CA SER A 83 -19.97 6.78 19.95
C SER A 83 -20.68 5.43 19.77
N ARG A 84 -21.10 4.81 20.88
CA ARG A 84 -21.79 3.51 20.86
C ARG A 84 -23.06 3.51 20.00
N ASN A 85 -23.66 4.69 19.78
CA ASN A 85 -24.94 4.85 19.09
C ASN A 85 -24.81 5.29 17.63
N THR A 86 -23.63 5.70 17.16
CA THR A 86 -23.42 6.14 15.77
C THR A 86 -23.13 4.98 14.82
N CYS A 87 -22.69 3.84 15.35
CA CYS A 87 -22.49 2.62 14.59
C CYS A 87 -23.41 1.49 15.04
N SER A 88 -24.71 1.77 15.15
CA SER A 88 -25.70 0.74 15.44
C SER A 88 -26.10 0.03 14.14
N PRO A 89 -26.42 -1.28 14.15
CA PRO A 89 -27.06 -1.92 13.00
C PRO A 89 -28.30 -1.13 12.59
N VAL A 90 -28.21 -0.51 11.41
CA VAL A 90 -29.37 0.06 10.74
C VAL A 90 -30.30 -1.11 10.46
N ARG A 91 -31.42 -1.15 11.17
CA ARG A 91 -32.50 -2.10 10.88
C ARG A 91 -33.13 -1.66 9.56
N VAL A 92 -32.70 -2.27 8.46
CA VAL A 92 -33.43 -2.15 7.19
C VAL A 92 -34.71 -2.96 7.36
N CYS A 93 -35.81 -2.28 7.67
CA CYS A 93 -37.13 -2.87 7.66
C CYS A 93 -37.62 -2.91 6.20
N PHE A 94 -38.03 -4.10 5.74
CA PHE A 94 -38.71 -4.31 4.46
C PHE A 94 -40.22 -4.24 4.64
#